data_AF-H2KZJ9-F1
#
_entry.id   AF-H2KZJ9-F1
#
_cell.length_a   1.000
_cell.length_b   1.000
_cell.length_c   1.000
_cell.angle_alpha   90.00
_cell.angle_beta   90.00
_cell.angle_gamma   90.00
#
_symmetry.space_group_name_H-M   'P 1'
#
loop_
_entity.id
_entity.type
_entity.pdbx_description
1 polymer ?
#
loop_
_entity_poly.entity_id
_entity_poly.type
_entity_poly.pdbx_seq_one_letter_code
_entity_poly.pdbx_strand_id
1 'polypeptide(L)'
;MSEPSAPPDEAESTIRSPDLPFVSSIVGGLFAGRAIVVSGMVLPGFASDRKRFQIDLCCGLLIDGDHMDNKALHFNPRFDAKTGWFSGPGDDKLVINSFVSGRWGNEERFDNPFKEGEPFQIRIMVFEKYFKISASGKHMCDFPHRVPVESIRTISINGNIRVDYVEFHPPEDSMPTE
;
A
#
# COMPACT_ATOMS: atom_id res chain seq x y z
N MET A 1 -4.22 -3.79 42.00
CA MET A 1 -3.60 -2.78 41.13
C MET A 1 -4.21 -2.98 39.77
N SER A 2 -5.06 -2.06 39.34
CA SER A 2 -5.75 -2.11 38.06
C SER A 2 -4.76 -1.71 36.97
N GLU A 3 -4.67 -2.47 35.88
CA GLU A 3 -3.94 -2.03 34.69
C GLU A 3 -4.51 -0.68 34.20
N PRO A 4 -3.67 0.24 33.71
CA PRO A 4 -4.17 1.46 33.09
C PRO A 4 -4.91 1.07 31.79
N SER A 5 -6.20 1.42 31.73
CA SER A 5 -6.98 1.35 30.50
C SER A 5 -6.34 2.25 29.44
N ALA A 6 -6.13 1.72 28.23
CA ALA A 6 -5.70 2.50 27.08
C ALA A 6 -6.61 3.74 26.91
N PRO A 7 -6.05 4.91 26.54
CA PRO A 7 -6.84 6.12 26.35
C PRO A 7 -7.90 5.92 25.25
N PRO A 8 -9.11 6.47 25.43
CA PRO A 8 -10.17 6.38 24.44
C PRO A 8 -9.84 7.35 23.30
N ASP A 9 -9.21 6.83 22.22
CA ASP A 9 -9.31 7.31 20.82
C ASP A 9 -8.29 6.65 19.86
N GLU A 10 -7.46 5.71 20.30
CA GLU A 10 -6.64 4.86 19.40
C GLU A 10 -7.34 3.54 19.02
N ALA A 11 -8.66 3.59 18.82
CA ALA A 11 -9.38 2.44 18.29
C ALA A 11 -8.89 2.13 16.87
N GLU A 12 -8.61 0.85 16.60
CA GLU A 12 -8.39 0.31 15.27
C GLU A 12 -9.44 0.89 14.30
N SER A 13 -9.00 1.77 13.40
CA SER A 13 -9.92 2.38 12.43
C SER A 13 -10.02 1.43 11.24
N THR A 14 -11.11 0.67 11.19
CA THR A 14 -11.43 -0.20 10.06
C THR A 14 -12.37 0.52 9.11
N ILE A 15 -11.96 0.66 7.86
CA ILE A 15 -12.81 1.08 6.75
C ILE A 15 -13.20 -0.17 5.98
N ARG A 16 -14.51 -0.45 5.86
CA ARG A 16 -15.02 -1.67 5.24
C ARG A 16 -15.58 -1.40 3.86
N SER A 17 -15.26 -2.30 2.93
CA SER A 17 -15.78 -2.36 1.55
C SER A 17 -15.81 -1.00 0.83
N PRO A 18 -14.72 -0.23 0.79
CA PRO A 18 -14.72 1.04 0.09
C PRO A 18 -14.81 0.86 -1.43
N ASP A 19 -15.54 1.76 -2.10
CA ASP A 19 -15.54 1.88 -3.55
C ASP A 19 -14.20 2.41 -4.07
N LEU A 20 -13.80 2.02 -5.28
CA LEU A 20 -12.57 2.48 -5.92
C LEU A 20 -12.84 3.50 -7.06
N PRO A 21 -12.00 4.54 -7.22
CA PRO A 21 -10.80 4.85 -6.43
C PRO A 21 -11.14 5.27 -4.99
N PHE A 22 -10.36 4.76 -4.04
CA PHE A 22 -10.53 5.03 -2.62
C PHE A 22 -9.42 5.93 -2.11
N VAL A 23 -9.76 6.93 -1.31
CA VAL A 23 -8.81 7.82 -0.64
C VAL A 23 -9.25 8.02 0.80
N SER A 24 -8.32 7.92 1.74
CA SER A 24 -8.59 8.25 3.14
C SER A 24 -7.39 8.92 3.79
N SER A 25 -7.68 9.82 4.72
CA SER A 25 -6.67 10.34 5.65
C SER A 25 -6.20 9.25 6.61
N ILE A 26 -4.93 9.32 6.99
CA ILE A 26 -4.33 8.49 8.03
C ILE A 26 -4.36 9.30 9.32
N VAL A 27 -5.41 9.10 10.13
CA VAL A 27 -5.58 9.82 11.40
C VAL A 27 -4.41 9.49 12.34
N GLY A 28 -3.80 10.53 12.91
CA GLY A 28 -2.59 10.41 13.73
C GLY A 28 -1.28 10.25 12.95
N GLY A 29 -1.31 10.19 11.62
CA GLY A 29 -0.11 10.08 10.77
C GLY A 29 0.61 8.72 10.87
N LEU A 30 1.74 8.56 10.18
CA LEU A 30 2.56 7.36 10.26
C LEU A 30 3.85 7.63 11.03
N PHE A 31 4.23 6.67 11.86
CA PHE A 31 5.49 6.64 12.61
C PHE A 31 5.85 5.17 12.91
N ALA A 32 7.09 4.93 13.33
CA ALA A 32 7.58 3.59 13.58
C ALA A 32 6.67 2.81 14.56
N GLY A 33 6.42 1.53 14.23
CA GLY A 33 5.54 0.64 14.98
C GLY A 33 4.11 0.58 14.43
N ARG A 34 3.61 1.60 13.72
CA ARG A 34 2.27 1.54 13.11
C ARG A 34 2.25 0.63 11.89
N ALA A 35 1.08 0.05 11.60
CA ALA A 35 0.84 -0.69 10.37
C ALA A 35 -0.43 -0.25 9.65
N ILE A 36 -0.44 -0.44 8.33
CA ILE A 36 -1.66 -0.41 7.52
C ILE A 36 -1.87 -1.81 6.95
N VAL A 37 -3.09 -2.33 7.10
CA VAL A 37 -3.50 -3.60 6.50
C VAL A 37 -4.56 -3.33 5.43
N VAL A 38 -4.35 -3.86 4.24
CA VAL A 38 -5.31 -3.82 3.14
C VAL A 38 -5.65 -5.25 2.75
N SER A 39 -6.91 -5.63 2.89
CA SER A 39 -7.40 -6.96 2.51
C SER A 39 -8.40 -6.83 1.38
N GLY A 40 -8.40 -7.81 0.48
CA GLY A 40 -9.27 -7.78 -0.69
C GLY A 40 -9.05 -8.94 -1.63
N MET A 41 -9.43 -8.74 -2.89
CA MET A 41 -9.29 -9.72 -3.96
C MET A 41 -8.88 -9.03 -5.26
N VAL A 42 -7.96 -9.65 -6.00
CA VAL A 42 -7.66 -9.20 -7.36
C VAL A 42 -8.81 -9.59 -8.27
N LEU A 43 -9.36 -8.62 -9.00
CA LEU A 43 -10.48 -8.88 -9.88
C LEU A 43 -10.03 -9.75 -11.06
N PRO A 44 -10.80 -10.78 -11.43
CA PRO A 44 -10.52 -11.56 -12.62
C PRO A 44 -10.72 -10.73 -13.89
N GLY A 45 -10.02 -11.08 -14.97
CA GLY A 45 -10.06 -10.32 -16.24
C GLY A 45 -11.44 -10.13 -16.88
N PHE A 46 -12.46 -10.93 -16.51
CA PHE A 46 -13.84 -10.71 -16.97
C PHE A 46 -14.58 -9.61 -16.18
N ALA A 47 -14.09 -9.26 -14.99
CA ALA A 47 -14.66 -8.23 -14.11
C ALA A 47 -13.94 -6.89 -14.22
N SER A 48 -12.70 -6.88 -14.71
CA SER A 48 -11.90 -5.67 -14.93
C SER A 48 -10.94 -5.85 -16.10
N ASP A 49 -10.90 -4.88 -17.00
CA ASP A 49 -9.94 -4.80 -18.10
C ASP A 49 -8.57 -4.26 -17.66
N ARG A 50 -8.53 -3.53 -16.54
CA ARG A 50 -7.29 -3.05 -15.92
C ARG A 50 -6.38 -4.21 -15.55
N LYS A 51 -5.07 -4.02 -15.77
CA LYS A 51 -4.03 -5.03 -15.53
C LYS A 51 -3.11 -4.70 -14.37
N ARG A 52 -3.51 -3.76 -13.52
CA ARG A 52 -2.70 -3.25 -12.41
C ARG A 52 -3.59 -2.73 -11.30
N PHE A 53 -3.10 -2.84 -10.07
CA PHE A 53 -3.60 -2.05 -8.96
C PHE A 53 -2.46 -1.36 -8.23
N GLN A 54 -2.81 -0.32 -7.48
CA GLN A 54 -1.87 0.46 -6.73
C GLN A 54 -2.41 0.82 -5.36
N ILE A 55 -1.51 0.80 -4.38
CA ILE A 55 -1.70 1.35 -3.04
C ILE A 55 -0.60 2.41 -2.88
N ASP A 56 -1.03 3.66 -2.73
CA ASP A 56 -0.15 4.81 -2.62
C ASP A 56 -0.25 5.40 -1.21
N LEU A 57 0.90 5.63 -0.57
CA LEU A 57 1.00 6.45 0.64
C LEU A 57 1.46 7.85 0.24
N CYS A 58 0.58 8.84 0.35
CA CYS A 58 0.80 10.18 -0.18
C CYS A 58 1.02 11.20 0.94
N CYS A 59 1.85 12.20 0.66
CA CYS A 59 2.20 13.29 1.59
C CYS A 59 1.13 14.41 1.66
N GLY A 60 0.06 14.29 0.87
CA GLY A 60 -1.05 15.24 0.85
C GLY A 60 -2.29 14.66 0.17
N LEU A 61 -3.16 15.54 -0.34
CA LEU A 61 -4.46 15.17 -0.92
C LEU A 61 -4.48 15.25 -2.46
N LEU A 62 -3.52 15.92 -3.07
CA LEU A 62 -3.41 15.98 -4.52
C LEU A 62 -2.74 14.70 -5.01
N ILE A 63 -3.52 13.66 -5.31
CA ILE A 63 -3.00 12.31 -5.60
C ILE A 63 -2.88 12.00 -7.10
N ASP A 64 -3.41 12.88 -7.95
CA ASP A 64 -3.41 12.80 -9.41
C ASP A 64 -3.25 14.19 -10.07
N GLY A 65 -3.10 14.20 -11.40
CA GLY A 65 -2.88 15.40 -12.20
C GLY A 65 -1.42 15.88 -12.27
N ASP A 66 -1.22 17.04 -12.91
CA ASP A 66 0.11 17.61 -13.21
C ASP A 66 0.87 18.09 -11.96
N HIS A 67 0.16 18.28 -10.84
CA HIS A 67 0.67 18.81 -9.59
C HIS A 67 0.27 17.95 -8.40
N MET A 68 0.58 16.66 -8.48
CA MET A 68 0.37 15.74 -7.36
C MET A 68 1.45 15.84 -6.28
N ASP A 69 1.03 15.65 -5.03
CA ASP A 69 1.86 15.55 -3.85
C ASP A 69 2.82 14.35 -3.94
N ASN A 70 3.86 14.37 -3.12
CA ASN A 70 4.80 13.26 -3.06
C ASN A 70 4.07 11.95 -2.67
N LYS A 71 4.45 10.86 -3.33
CA LYS A 71 4.08 9.49 -2.93
C LYS A 71 5.29 8.86 -2.27
N ALA A 72 5.23 8.72 -0.95
CA ALA A 72 6.28 8.08 -0.16
C ALA A 72 6.46 6.61 -0.57
N LEU A 73 5.33 5.94 -0.83
CA LEU A 73 5.28 4.58 -1.32
C LEU A 73 4.24 4.50 -2.45
N HIS A 74 4.63 3.89 -3.56
CA HIS A 74 3.77 3.43 -4.63
C HIS A 74 3.95 1.92 -4.73
N PHE A 75 2.98 1.16 -4.24
CA PHE A 75 2.97 -0.30 -4.30
C PHE A 75 2.09 -0.74 -5.47
N ASN A 76 2.67 -1.29 -6.53
CA ASN A 76 1.99 -1.50 -7.81
C ASN A 76 2.22 -2.90 -8.41
N PRO A 77 1.39 -3.88 -8.05
CA PRO A 77 1.29 -5.14 -8.77
C PRO A 77 0.77 -4.95 -10.20
N ARG A 78 1.47 -5.56 -11.14
CA ARG A 78 1.17 -5.54 -12.58
C ARG A 78 0.97 -6.95 -13.10
N PHE A 79 -0.02 -7.13 -13.97
CA PHE A 79 -0.48 -8.40 -14.53
C PHE A 79 -0.49 -8.34 -16.07
N ASP A 80 0.42 -7.56 -16.65
CA ASP A 80 0.45 -7.34 -18.10
C ASP A 80 0.97 -8.63 -18.78
N ALA A 81 0.06 -9.49 -19.22
CA ALA A 81 0.41 -10.70 -19.95
C ALA A 81 0.89 -10.38 -21.38
N LYS A 82 1.83 -11.18 -21.91
CA LYS A 82 2.16 -11.14 -23.33
C LYS A 82 1.00 -11.75 -24.13
N THR A 83 0.28 -10.94 -24.91
CA THR A 83 -0.94 -11.32 -25.63
C THR A 83 -0.75 -11.47 -27.15
N GLY A 84 0.45 -11.83 -27.61
CA GLY A 84 0.70 -12.19 -29.00
C GLY A 84 2.15 -12.03 -29.43
N TRP A 85 2.43 -12.29 -30.72
CA TRP A 85 3.76 -12.06 -31.30
C TRP A 85 4.08 -10.55 -31.43
N PHE A 86 3.06 -9.72 -31.59
CA PHE A 86 3.20 -8.26 -31.74
C PHE A 86 3.12 -7.48 -30.43
N SER A 87 2.68 -8.10 -29.33
CA SER A 87 2.69 -7.44 -28.03
C SER A 87 4.13 -7.34 -27.53
N GLY A 88 4.47 -6.21 -26.90
CA GLY A 88 5.72 -6.07 -26.15
C GLY A 88 5.90 -7.15 -25.07
N PRO A 89 7.04 -7.14 -24.35
CA PRO A 89 7.21 -8.04 -23.22
C PRO A 89 6.08 -7.80 -22.20
N GLY A 90 5.54 -8.90 -21.65
CA GLY A 90 4.64 -8.78 -20.51
C GLY A 90 5.36 -8.20 -19.29
N ASP A 91 4.60 -7.59 -18.39
CA ASP A 91 5.08 -7.02 -17.12
C ASP A 91 4.24 -7.62 -15.98
N ASP A 92 4.58 -8.86 -15.61
CA ASP A 92 4.02 -9.55 -14.45
C ASP A 92 4.97 -9.44 -13.26
N LYS A 93 4.95 -8.27 -12.61
CA LYS A 93 5.87 -7.89 -11.52
C LYS A 93 5.16 -7.05 -10.48
N LEU A 94 5.61 -7.18 -9.23
CA LEU A 94 5.36 -6.17 -8.20
C LEU A 94 6.38 -5.05 -8.38
N VAL A 95 5.91 -3.84 -8.66
CA VAL A 95 6.75 -2.65 -8.73
C VAL A 95 6.53 -1.80 -7.49
N ILE A 96 7.62 -1.37 -6.87
CA ILE A 96 7.62 -0.46 -5.73
C ILE A 96 8.47 0.76 -6.06
N ASN A 97 7.96 1.95 -5.79
CA ASN A 97 8.68 3.19 -6.04
C ASN A 97 8.21 4.31 -5.11
N SER A 98 8.79 5.50 -5.27
CA SER A 98 8.30 6.76 -4.71
C SER A 98 8.20 7.80 -5.81
N PHE A 99 7.25 8.72 -5.68
CA PHE A 99 7.14 9.91 -6.53
C PHE A 99 7.49 11.12 -5.68
N VAL A 100 8.56 11.82 -6.01
CA VAL A 100 9.09 12.92 -5.20
C VAL A 100 9.42 14.11 -6.09
N SER A 101 8.93 15.30 -5.72
CA SER A 101 9.20 16.54 -6.46
C SER A 101 8.87 16.44 -7.96
N GLY A 102 7.71 15.85 -8.28
CA GLY A 102 7.23 15.75 -9.66
C GLY A 102 7.86 14.61 -10.48
N ARG A 103 8.61 13.69 -9.87
CA ARG A 103 9.35 12.65 -10.60
C ARG A 103 9.28 11.29 -9.90
N TRP A 104 9.18 10.23 -10.69
CA TRP A 104 9.39 8.86 -10.23
C TRP A 104 10.87 8.61 -9.93
N GLY A 105 11.16 7.92 -8.83
CA GLY A 105 12.49 7.41 -8.53
C GLY A 105 12.82 6.13 -9.28
N ASN A 106 13.86 5.42 -8.82
CA ASN A 106 14.21 4.11 -9.34
C ASN A 106 13.18 3.06 -8.87
N GLU A 107 12.63 2.31 -9.82
CA GLU A 107 11.73 1.19 -9.55
C GLU A 107 12.48 0.04 -8.87
N GLU A 108 11.89 -0.51 -7.81
CA GLU A 108 12.27 -1.81 -7.25
C GLU A 108 11.25 -2.84 -7.73
N ARG A 109 11.73 -3.92 -8.35
CA ARG A 109 10.90 -4.90 -9.05
C ARG A 109 11.07 -6.27 -8.42
N PHE A 110 9.95 -6.89 -8.05
CA PHE A 110 9.89 -8.19 -7.40
C PHE A 110 8.96 -9.14 -8.16
N ASP A 111 9.05 -10.43 -7.87
CA ASP A 111 8.08 -11.40 -8.37
C ASP A 111 6.69 -11.08 -7.82
N ASN A 112 5.69 -11.15 -8.69
CA ASN A 112 4.32 -10.81 -8.33
C ASN A 112 3.69 -11.93 -7.50
N PRO A 113 3.37 -11.72 -6.22
CA PRO A 113 2.74 -12.75 -5.39
C PRO A 113 1.23 -12.86 -5.62
N PHE A 114 0.63 -11.89 -6.33
CA PHE A 114 -0.81 -11.78 -6.52
C PHE A 114 -1.26 -12.49 -7.78
N LYS A 115 -2.52 -12.94 -7.82
CA LYS A 115 -3.13 -13.59 -8.98
C LYS A 115 -4.56 -13.09 -9.16
N GLU A 116 -4.98 -12.90 -10.40
CA GLU A 116 -6.36 -12.58 -10.75
C GLU A 116 -7.33 -13.64 -10.16
N GLY A 117 -8.39 -13.19 -9.49
CA GLY A 117 -9.39 -14.03 -8.83
C GLY A 117 -9.03 -14.50 -7.42
N GLU A 118 -7.81 -14.28 -6.95
CA GLU A 118 -7.36 -14.72 -5.62
C GLU A 118 -7.48 -13.60 -4.57
N PRO A 119 -7.80 -13.96 -3.30
CA PRO A 119 -7.76 -13.03 -2.19
C PRO A 119 -6.33 -12.66 -1.81
N PHE A 120 -6.17 -11.50 -1.19
CA PHE A 120 -4.91 -11.06 -0.63
C PHE A 120 -5.11 -10.33 0.70
N GLN A 121 -4.05 -10.32 1.50
CA GLN A 121 -3.91 -9.39 2.62
C GLN A 121 -2.51 -8.80 2.57
N ILE A 122 -2.40 -7.48 2.43
CA ILE A 122 -1.14 -6.74 2.42
C ILE A 122 -1.00 -6.04 3.75
N ARG A 123 0.18 -6.16 4.38
CA ARG A 123 0.55 -5.40 5.57
C ARG A 123 1.76 -4.54 5.24
N ILE A 124 1.63 -3.24 5.50
CA ILE A 124 2.68 -2.24 5.39
C ILE A 124 3.01 -1.78 6.80
N MET A 125 4.08 -2.33 7.37
CA MET A 125 4.56 -2.00 8.72
C MET A 125 5.63 -0.92 8.63
N VAL A 126 5.50 0.12 9.45
CA VAL A 126 6.45 1.24 9.48
C VAL A 126 7.57 0.91 10.46
N PHE A 127 8.80 0.85 9.96
CA PHE A 127 10.01 0.86 10.77
C PHE A 127 10.66 2.24 10.72
N GLU A 128 11.67 2.49 11.56
CA GLU A 128 12.36 3.78 11.64
C GLU A 128 12.95 4.23 10.29
N LYS A 129 13.47 3.28 9.49
CA LYS A 129 14.20 3.58 8.24
C LYS A 129 13.55 3.08 6.96
N TYR A 130 12.53 2.21 7.07
CA TYR A 130 11.93 1.54 5.92
C TYR A 130 10.48 1.10 6.21
N PHE A 131 9.75 0.75 5.15
CA PHE A 131 8.50 0.00 5.24
C PHE A 131 8.79 -1.48 5.08
N LYS A 132 8.37 -2.31 6.05
CA LYS A 132 8.35 -3.76 5.90
C LYS A 132 7.03 -4.16 5.27
N ILE A 133 7.08 -4.73 4.07
CA ILE A 133 5.89 -5.09 3.32
C ILE A 133 5.76 -6.60 3.26
N SER A 134 4.58 -7.11 3.63
CA SER A 134 4.23 -8.52 3.54
C SER A 134 2.89 -8.71 2.85
N ALA A 135 2.73 -9.85 2.17
CA ALA A 135 1.51 -10.26 1.52
C ALA A 135 1.17 -11.69 1.96
N SER A 136 -0.06 -11.89 2.44
CA SER A 136 -0.58 -13.17 2.93
C SER A 136 0.37 -13.87 3.92
N GLY A 137 0.91 -13.10 4.87
CA GLY A 137 1.84 -13.57 5.91
C GLY A 137 3.28 -13.80 5.46
N LYS A 138 3.59 -13.65 4.16
CA LYS A 138 4.95 -13.79 3.62
C LYS A 138 5.60 -12.42 3.45
N HIS A 139 6.83 -12.26 3.94
CA HIS A 139 7.64 -11.06 3.70
C HIS A 139 7.94 -10.91 2.20
N MET A 140 7.72 -9.70 1.66
CA MET A 140 7.98 -9.36 0.27
C MET A 140 9.28 -8.57 0.13
N CYS A 141 9.38 -7.45 0.83
CA CYS A 141 10.55 -6.57 0.79
C CYS A 141 10.57 -5.59 1.96
N ASP A 142 11.75 -5.02 2.21
CA ASP A 142 11.95 -3.84 3.05
C ASP A 142 12.26 -2.65 2.13
N PHE A 143 11.34 -1.68 2.05
CA PHE A 143 11.46 -0.53 1.15
C PHE A 143 11.91 0.72 1.93
N PRO A 144 13.14 1.23 1.72
CA PRO A 144 13.67 2.38 2.48
C PRO A 144 12.83 3.64 2.31
N HIS A 145 12.70 4.42 3.39
CA HIS A 145 12.03 5.71 3.34
C HIS A 145 12.77 6.67 2.39
N ARG A 146 12.08 7.13 1.33
CA ARG A 146 12.63 8.12 0.38
C ARG A 146 12.16 9.55 0.69
N VAL A 147 11.23 9.70 1.63
CA VAL A 147 10.74 10.96 2.20
C VAL A 147 10.48 10.75 3.71
N PRO A 148 10.42 11.82 4.53
CA PRO A 148 10.07 11.69 5.95
C PRO A 148 8.72 11.00 6.14
N VAL A 149 8.65 9.98 6.97
CA VAL A 149 7.42 9.18 7.15
C VAL A 149 6.29 10.00 7.76
N GLU A 150 6.63 10.99 8.58
CA GLU A 150 5.72 11.92 9.25
C GLU A 150 5.03 12.86 8.25
N SER A 151 5.57 12.98 7.04
CA SER A 151 4.94 13.74 5.96
C SER A 151 3.75 13.03 5.32
N ILE A 152 3.58 11.73 5.53
CA ILE A 152 2.51 10.93 4.93
C ILE A 152 1.18 11.25 5.61
N ARG A 153 0.17 11.58 4.80
CA ARG A 153 -1.16 12.02 5.27
C ARG A 153 -2.29 11.15 4.79
N THR A 154 -2.16 10.51 3.63
CA THR A 154 -3.25 9.77 3.01
C THR A 154 -2.80 8.45 2.44
N ILE A 155 -3.76 7.53 2.38
CA ILE A 155 -3.69 6.33 1.56
C ILE A 155 -4.64 6.51 0.37
N SER A 156 -4.18 6.14 -0.81
CA SER A 156 -4.96 6.08 -2.04
C SER A 156 -4.88 4.68 -2.62
N ILE A 157 -6.01 4.10 -2.99
CA ILE A 157 -6.11 2.75 -3.54
C ILE A 157 -6.91 2.81 -4.83
N ASN A 158 -6.38 2.22 -5.90
CA ASN A 158 -7.05 2.19 -7.19
C ASN A 158 -6.58 0.98 -8.01
N GLY A 159 -7.39 0.45 -8.92
CA GLY A 159 -6.96 -0.65 -9.78
C GLY A 159 -7.95 -1.77 -10.00
N ASN A 160 -7.44 -2.89 -10.51
CA ASN A 160 -8.16 -4.15 -10.71
C ASN A 160 -8.30 -4.97 -9.40
N ILE A 161 -8.79 -4.35 -8.33
CA ILE A 161 -9.02 -5.02 -7.05
C ILE A 161 -10.38 -4.64 -6.46
N ARG A 162 -10.95 -5.51 -5.64
CA ARG A 162 -11.96 -5.16 -4.65
C ARG A 162 -11.26 -5.07 -3.31
N VAL A 163 -11.54 -4.02 -2.54
CA VAL A 163 -11.05 -3.89 -1.16
C VAL A 163 -12.15 -4.35 -0.21
N ASP A 164 -11.84 -5.30 0.66
CA ASP A 164 -12.76 -5.78 1.69
C ASP A 164 -12.63 -4.91 2.94
N TYR A 165 -11.41 -4.55 3.32
CA TYR A 165 -11.17 -3.56 4.37
C TYR A 165 -9.77 -2.92 4.29
N VAL A 166 -9.67 -1.75 4.91
CA VAL A 166 -8.41 -1.09 5.28
C VAL A 166 -8.42 -0.90 6.79
N GLU A 167 -7.37 -1.35 7.46
CA GLU A 167 -7.19 -1.19 8.91
C GLU A 167 -5.92 -0.40 9.19
N PHE A 168 -6.02 0.55 10.14
CA PHE A 168 -4.89 1.27 10.67
C PHE A 168 -4.59 0.76 12.07
N HIS A 169 -3.46 0.07 12.23
CA HIS A 169 -3.06 -0.52 13.49
C HIS A 169 -2.24 0.50 14.30
N PRO A 170 -2.44 0.55 15.63
CA PRO A 170 -1.59 1.33 16.52
C PRO A 170 -0.16 0.77 16.55
N PRO A 171 0.79 1.46 17.19
CA PRO A 171 2.13 0.95 17.38
C PRO A 171 2.11 -0.41 18.09
N GLU A 172 2.85 -1.40 17.57
CA GLU A 172 3.07 -2.63 18.33
C GLU A 172 3.95 -2.32 19.56
N ASP A 173 3.40 -2.51 20.76
CA ASP A 173 4.03 -2.21 22.07
C ASP A 173 5.40 -2.89 22.31
N SER A 174 5.84 -3.79 21.44
CA SER A 174 7.01 -4.65 21.65
C SER A 174 8.00 -4.72 20.48
N MET A 175 7.98 -3.75 19.55
CA MET A 175 8.98 -3.74 18.48
C MET A 175 10.40 -3.63 19.05
N PRO A 176 11.29 -4.62 18.79
CA PRO A 176 12.69 -4.49 19.13
C PRO A 176 13.26 -3.33 18.33
N THR A 177 13.88 -2.37 19.02
CA THR A 177 14.82 -1.45 18.39
C THR A 177 16.00 -2.28 17.90
N GLU A 178 16.09 -2.54 16.60
CA GLU A 178 17.32 -3.07 15.98
C GLU A 178 18.40 -1.97 15.91
#